data_AF-A0A8B9QEF9-F1
#
_entry.id   AF-A0A8B9QEF9-F1
#
_cell.length_a   1.000
_cell.length_b   1.000
_cell.length_c   1.000
_cell.angle_alpha   90.00
_cell.angle_beta   90.00
_cell.angle_gamma   90.00
#
_symmetry.space_group_name_H-M   'P 1'
#
loop_
_entity.id
_entity.type
_entity.pdbx_description
1 polymer ?
#
loop_
_entity_poly.entity_id
_entity_poly.type
_entity_poly.pdbx_seq_one_letter_code
_entity_poly.pdbx_strand_id
1 'polypeptide(L)'
;SGKNVTLPAVFKAPIRPDVVNFVHTNLRKNNRQPYAVSELAGHQTSAESWGTGRAVARIPRVRGGGTHRSGQGAFGNMCRGGRMFAPTKTWRRWHRRVNTTQKRYAICSALAASALPALVMSKGHRIEEIPELPLVVEDKVESYKKTKEAVLLLKKLKAWNDIKKVYASQRMRAGKGKMRNRRRIQRRGPCIIYNEDNGIIRAFRNIPGITLLDVNKLNLLRLAPGGHVGRFCIWTESAFRKLDDLYGTWRKAATLKSDYNLPMHKMTNTDLGRILRSQEIQKALRAPKKKIHRRVLKKNPLKNLRIMIKLNPYAKTMRRNTILRHAQNVRMEQAACDCAQSDYEHLQGWRPHSLSGQPVAVFKHPCRKEAFPSVRVEFPVFGFVPVLYIRICYVWWDSWPGGLETIQLSTYWPCYGNW
;
A
#
# COMPACT_ATOMS: atom_id res chain seq x y z
N SER A 1 47.45 -2.78 4.95
CA SER A 1 47.84 -3.55 6.14
C SER A 1 47.15 -4.89 6.06
N GLY A 2 47.90 -5.99 5.94
CA GLY A 2 47.33 -7.35 5.80
C GLY A 2 46.80 -7.94 7.11
N LYS A 3 46.30 -7.09 8.03
CA LYS A 3 45.76 -7.53 9.32
C LYS A 3 44.30 -7.92 9.13
N ASN A 4 43.95 -9.11 9.62
CA ASN A 4 42.59 -9.62 9.57
C ASN A 4 42.03 -9.72 10.98
N VAL A 5 40.75 -9.37 11.15
CA VAL A 5 40.02 -9.53 12.40
C VAL A 5 38.80 -10.39 12.15
N THR A 6 38.54 -11.36 13.03
CA THR A 6 37.36 -12.21 12.94
C THR A 6 36.09 -11.40 13.16
N LEU A 7 35.05 -11.66 12.37
CA LEU A 7 33.74 -10.99 12.53
C LEU A 7 33.13 -11.31 13.91
N PRO A 8 32.87 -10.30 14.76
CA PRO A 8 32.25 -10.48 16.07
C PRO A 8 30.87 -11.14 16.00
N ALA A 9 30.53 -11.94 17.02
CA ALA A 9 29.28 -12.71 17.03
C ALA A 9 28.03 -11.81 17.01
N VAL A 10 28.13 -10.57 17.52
CA VAL A 10 27.04 -9.59 17.51
C VAL A 10 26.52 -9.25 16.11
N PHE A 11 27.36 -9.34 15.07
CA PHE A 11 26.93 -9.10 13.69
C PHE A 11 26.08 -10.22 13.11
N LYS A 12 26.13 -11.42 13.72
CA LYS A 12 25.30 -12.55 13.37
C LYS A 12 24.01 -12.59 14.19
N ALA A 13 23.76 -11.63 15.09
CA ALA A 13 22.55 -11.59 15.91
C ALA A 13 21.26 -11.47 15.08
N PRO A 14 20.11 -11.98 15.57
CA PRO A 14 18.84 -11.87 14.87
C PRO A 14 18.40 -10.42 14.66
N ILE A 15 18.04 -10.08 13.42
CA ILE A 15 17.58 -8.75 13.04
C ILE A 15 16.07 -8.63 13.31
N ARG A 16 15.69 -7.75 14.23
CA ARG A 16 14.32 -7.48 14.69
C ARG A 16 13.95 -6.00 14.53
N PRO A 17 13.47 -5.59 13.34
CA PRO A 17 13.14 -4.19 13.08
C PRO A 17 11.97 -3.68 13.96
N ASP A 18 11.06 -4.56 14.35
CA ASP A 18 9.96 -4.31 15.28
C ASP A 18 10.48 -3.90 16.67
N VAL A 19 11.41 -4.67 17.23
CA VAL A 19 12.04 -4.38 18.53
C VAL A 19 12.83 -3.07 18.44
N VAL A 20 13.59 -2.86 17.36
CA VAL A 20 14.34 -1.62 17.14
C VAL A 20 13.40 -0.41 17.10
N ASN A 21 12.29 -0.50 16.36
CA ASN A 21 11.34 0.60 16.25
C ASN A 21 10.61 0.88 17.59
N PHE A 22 10.23 -0.17 18.32
CA PHE A 22 9.61 -0.04 19.64
C PHE A 22 10.53 0.67 20.64
N VAL A 23 11.79 0.22 20.73
CA VAL A 23 12.79 0.80 21.63
C VAL A 23 13.12 2.23 21.19
N HIS A 24 13.32 2.48 19.88
CA HIS A 24 13.59 3.81 19.34
C HIS A 24 12.47 4.79 19.69
N THR A 25 11.22 4.39 19.46
CA THR A 25 10.03 5.23 19.71
C THR A 25 9.92 5.64 21.18
N ASN A 26 10.19 4.72 22.11
CA ASN A 26 10.10 5.00 23.53
C ASN A 26 11.31 5.78 24.07
N LEU A 27 12.54 5.44 23.64
CA LEU A 27 13.74 6.20 24.04
C LEU A 27 13.75 7.61 23.49
N ARG A 28 13.25 7.83 22.26
CA ARG A 28 13.17 9.17 21.66
C ARG A 28 12.21 10.08 22.40
N LYS A 29 11.29 9.57 23.23
CA LYS A 29 10.40 10.41 24.04
C LYS A 29 11.13 11.05 25.22
N ASN A 30 12.26 10.49 25.65
CA ASN A 30 12.95 10.87 26.89
C ASN A 30 13.85 12.10 26.76
N ASN A 31 14.07 12.61 25.55
CA ASN A 31 14.83 13.86 25.34
C ASN A 31 13.92 15.09 25.16
N ARG A 32 12.61 14.93 25.36
CA ARG A 32 11.63 16.01 25.15
C ARG A 32 11.53 16.85 26.41
N GLN A 33 11.39 18.16 26.23
CA GLN A 33 11.08 19.09 27.30
C GLN A 33 9.56 19.19 27.49
N PRO A 34 9.05 19.21 28.74
CA PRO A 34 7.65 19.49 29.02
C PRO A 34 7.21 20.85 28.47
N TYR A 35 5.95 20.96 28.07
CA TYR A 35 5.33 22.23 27.71
C TYR A 35 3.90 22.25 28.22
N ALA A 36 3.47 23.41 28.72
CA ALA A 36 2.15 23.67 29.27
C ALA A 36 1.71 25.10 28.94
N VAL A 37 0.41 25.35 28.95
CA VAL A 37 -0.14 26.71 28.94
C VAL A 37 -0.11 27.27 30.37
N SER A 38 -0.14 28.60 30.52
CA SER A 38 -0.28 29.23 31.85
C SER A 38 -1.58 28.77 32.51
N GLU A 39 -1.52 28.46 33.80
CA GLU A 39 -2.66 27.95 34.56
C GLU A 39 -3.76 29.01 34.75
N LEU A 40 -3.36 30.29 34.79
CA LEU A 40 -4.24 31.44 34.93
C LEU A 40 -4.81 31.93 33.58
N ALA A 41 -4.38 31.36 32.45
CA ALA A 41 -4.82 31.81 31.13
C ALA A 41 -6.34 31.68 30.96
N GLY A 42 -6.99 32.78 30.59
CA GLY A 42 -8.44 32.83 30.41
C GLY A 42 -9.24 32.90 31.72
N HIS A 43 -8.58 32.96 32.87
CA HIS A 43 -9.18 33.04 34.22
C HIS A 43 -8.88 34.33 34.98
N GLN A 44 -8.08 35.22 34.40
CA GLN A 44 -7.70 36.51 35.01
C GLN A 44 -8.82 37.56 34.93
N THR A 45 -9.94 37.26 34.27
CA THR A 45 -11.07 38.18 34.08
C THR A 45 -12.20 37.85 35.03
N SER A 46 -12.69 38.84 35.79
CA SER A 46 -13.95 38.69 36.55
C SER A 46 -15.15 38.77 35.60
N ALA A 47 -15.95 37.72 35.57
CA ALA A 47 -17.08 37.58 34.67
C ALA A 47 -18.18 36.73 35.29
N GLU A 48 -19.43 37.05 34.99
CA GLU A 48 -20.60 36.40 35.55
C GLU A 48 -21.67 36.22 34.48
N SER A 49 -22.48 35.16 34.58
CA SER A 49 -23.58 34.94 33.64
C SER A 49 -24.72 35.92 33.93
N TRP A 50 -25.34 36.46 32.89
CA TRP A 50 -26.51 37.33 33.03
C TRP A 50 -27.83 36.55 33.19
N GLY A 51 -27.78 35.22 33.24
CA GLY A 51 -28.98 34.38 33.36
C GLY A 51 -29.82 34.34 32.09
N THR A 52 -31.11 34.03 32.24
CA THR A 52 -32.07 33.82 31.13
C THR A 52 -32.86 35.07 30.76
N GLY A 53 -32.84 36.13 31.57
CA GLY A 53 -33.69 37.32 31.41
C GLY A 53 -33.27 38.28 30.30
N ARG A 54 -32.29 37.92 29.46
CA ARG A 54 -31.81 38.73 28.34
C ARG A 54 -31.74 37.85 27.09
N ALA A 55 -32.00 38.43 25.92
CA ALA A 55 -31.90 37.77 24.62
C ALA A 55 -30.43 37.52 24.18
N VAL A 56 -29.62 36.97 25.09
CA VAL A 56 -28.22 36.60 24.89
C VAL A 56 -27.92 35.25 25.51
N ALA A 57 -26.91 34.55 25.00
CA ALA A 57 -26.48 33.27 25.55
C ALA A 57 -26.02 33.37 27.02
N ARG A 58 -26.30 32.33 27.81
CA ARG A 58 -26.03 32.18 29.26
C ARG A 58 -24.55 32.03 29.65
N ILE A 59 -23.62 32.40 28.77
CA ILE A 59 -22.19 32.34 29.04
C ILE A 59 -21.78 33.46 30.01
N PRO A 60 -20.79 33.26 30.91
CA PRO A 60 -20.26 34.34 31.72
C PRO A 60 -19.74 35.50 30.86
N ARG A 61 -20.05 36.73 31.26
CA ARG A 61 -19.69 37.97 30.57
C ARG A 61 -18.89 38.89 31.48
N VAL A 62 -17.89 39.57 30.92
CA VAL A 62 -17.03 40.50 31.67
C VAL A 62 -17.86 41.66 32.21
N ARG A 63 -17.69 41.96 33.50
CA ARG A 63 -18.39 43.04 34.20
C ARG A 63 -17.80 44.42 33.83
N GLY A 64 -18.51 45.49 34.14
CA GLY A 64 -18.13 46.89 33.86
C GLY A 64 -18.80 47.49 32.63
N GLY A 65 -18.35 48.68 32.21
CA GLY A 65 -18.90 49.47 31.10
C GLY A 65 -17.83 50.36 30.45
N GLY A 66 -18.16 51.07 29.37
CA GLY A 66 -17.27 52.07 28.75
C GLY A 66 -16.09 51.53 27.93
N THR A 67 -15.93 50.20 27.79
CA THR A 67 -14.88 49.60 26.95
C THR A 67 -15.46 48.56 26.00
N HIS A 68 -14.78 48.29 24.89
CA HIS A 68 -15.16 47.23 23.96
C HIS A 68 -15.18 45.83 24.59
N ARG A 69 -14.48 45.62 25.72
CA ARG A 69 -14.37 44.30 26.38
C ARG A 69 -15.57 44.00 27.29
N SER A 70 -16.22 45.02 27.83
CA SER A 70 -17.36 44.89 28.75
C SER A 70 -18.54 44.18 28.07
N GLY A 71 -19.19 43.23 28.76
CA GLY A 71 -20.34 42.49 28.22
C GLY A 71 -20.01 41.35 27.24
N GLN A 72 -18.74 41.16 26.86
CA GLN A 72 -18.31 40.03 26.03
C GLN A 72 -18.17 38.73 26.84
N GLY A 73 -18.30 37.58 26.17
CA GLY A 73 -18.13 36.25 26.78
C GLY A 73 -16.72 35.99 27.34
N ALA A 74 -16.64 35.18 28.39
CA ALA A 74 -15.41 34.82 29.10
C ALA A 74 -15.41 33.36 29.58
N PHE A 75 -14.25 32.89 30.08
CA PHE A 75 -13.95 31.54 30.60
C PHE A 75 -14.09 30.36 29.62
N GLY A 76 -15.15 30.31 28.82
CA GLY A 76 -15.46 29.19 27.93
C GLY A 76 -14.41 28.99 26.83
N ASN A 77 -14.24 27.73 26.40
CA ASN A 77 -13.34 27.34 25.30
C ASN A 77 -13.81 27.84 23.92
N MET A 78 -15.10 28.12 23.77
CA MET A 78 -15.67 28.75 22.58
C MET A 78 -15.53 30.28 22.59
N CYS A 79 -15.15 30.89 23.71
CA CYS A 79 -15.01 32.33 23.82
C CYS A 79 -13.63 32.79 23.34
N ARG A 80 -13.59 33.87 22.54
CA ARG A 80 -12.33 34.54 22.17
C ARG A 80 -11.64 35.08 23.43
N GLY A 81 -10.38 34.69 23.65
CA GLY A 81 -9.63 35.07 24.85
C GLY A 81 -10.02 34.31 26.12
N GLY A 82 -10.88 33.30 26.02
CA GLY A 82 -11.22 32.38 27.11
C GLY A 82 -10.16 31.29 27.33
N ARG A 83 -10.41 30.40 28.30
CA ARG A 83 -9.51 29.27 28.60
C ARG A 83 -9.73 28.14 27.59
N MET A 84 -8.66 27.45 27.18
CA MET A 84 -8.81 26.25 26.36
C MET A 84 -9.44 25.07 27.10
N PHE A 85 -10.07 24.17 26.36
CA PHE A 85 -10.50 22.87 26.87
C PHE A 85 -9.30 22.01 27.24
N ALA A 86 -9.39 21.32 28.38
CA ALA A 86 -8.34 20.45 28.94
C ALA A 86 -6.90 21.03 28.78
N PRO A 87 -6.58 22.14 29.48
CA PRO A 87 -5.27 22.79 29.38
C PRO A 87 -4.11 21.80 29.54
N THR A 88 -3.07 21.95 28.73
CA THR A 88 -1.89 21.08 28.81
C THR A 88 -1.20 21.25 30.16
N LYS A 89 -0.99 20.13 30.86
CA LYS A 89 -0.35 20.10 32.18
C LYS A 89 1.10 19.65 32.10
N THR A 90 1.93 20.21 32.97
CA THR A 90 3.37 19.93 33.06
C THR A 90 3.62 18.45 33.42
N TRP A 91 2.80 17.88 34.33
CA TRP A 91 2.90 16.50 34.82
C TRP A 91 2.41 15.42 33.85
N ARG A 92 2.19 15.74 32.57
CA ARG A 92 1.96 14.72 31.54
C ARG A 92 3.13 13.71 31.58
N ARG A 93 2.86 12.41 31.48
CA ARG A 93 3.93 11.39 31.46
C ARG A 93 4.74 11.49 30.16
N TRP A 94 5.80 12.30 30.14
CA TRP A 94 6.66 12.54 28.97
C TRP A 94 7.63 11.39 28.69
N HIS A 95 8.21 10.85 29.76
CA HIS A 95 9.25 9.84 29.72
C HIS A 95 8.66 8.41 29.66
N ARG A 96 9.41 7.49 29.06
CA ARG A 96 9.09 6.07 28.96
C ARG A 96 10.32 5.24 29.33
N ARG A 97 10.14 4.37 30.33
CA ARG A 97 11.12 3.33 30.68
C ARG A 97 11.04 2.20 29.66
N VAL A 98 12.19 1.63 29.33
CA VAL A 98 12.32 0.43 28.49
C VAL A 98 13.27 -0.52 29.19
N ASN A 99 13.02 -1.83 29.09
CA ASN A 99 13.84 -2.85 29.74
C ASN A 99 15.25 -2.85 29.17
N THR A 100 16.25 -3.07 30.03
CA THR A 100 17.67 -3.12 29.63
C THR A 100 17.94 -4.21 28.60
N THR A 101 17.35 -5.39 28.76
CA THR A 101 17.44 -6.51 27.81
C THR A 101 16.90 -6.15 26.43
N GLN A 102 15.75 -5.47 26.36
CA GLN A 102 15.19 -5.00 25.08
C GLN A 102 16.07 -3.93 24.42
N LYS A 103 16.65 -3.01 25.21
CA LYS A 103 17.60 -2.02 24.68
C LYS A 103 18.83 -2.70 24.10
N ARG A 104 19.43 -3.65 24.83
CA ARG A 104 20.60 -4.42 24.38
C ARG A 104 20.26 -5.21 23.11
N TYR A 105 19.11 -5.88 23.06
CA TYR A 105 18.65 -6.60 21.87
C TYR A 105 18.48 -5.68 20.64
N ALA A 106 17.88 -4.50 20.82
CA ALA A 106 17.76 -3.54 19.73
C ALA A 106 19.13 -3.06 19.20
N ILE A 107 20.14 -2.91 20.07
CA ILE A 107 21.49 -2.55 19.63
C ILE A 107 22.11 -3.70 18.83
N CYS A 108 22.06 -4.95 19.32
CA CYS A 108 22.57 -6.12 18.58
C CYS A 108 21.91 -6.24 17.19
N SER A 109 20.59 -6.09 17.13
CA SER A 109 19.87 -6.11 15.86
C SER A 109 20.28 -4.97 14.92
N ALA A 110 20.58 -3.78 15.43
CA ALA A 110 21.02 -2.65 14.62
C ALA A 110 22.45 -2.85 14.09
N LEU A 111 23.33 -3.46 14.91
CA LEU A 111 24.70 -3.82 14.52
C LEU A 111 24.70 -4.90 13.44
N ALA A 112 23.99 -6.01 13.64
CA ALA A 112 23.85 -7.07 12.64
C ALA A 112 23.33 -6.54 11.30
N ALA A 113 22.31 -5.68 11.33
CA ALA A 113 21.78 -5.06 10.12
C ALA A 113 22.75 -4.09 9.43
N SER A 114 23.74 -3.54 10.14
CA SER A 114 24.77 -2.67 9.55
C SER A 114 25.86 -3.42 8.78
N ALA A 115 26.01 -4.73 9.02
CA ALA A 115 26.92 -5.58 8.26
C ALA A 115 26.32 -6.03 6.91
N LEU A 116 24.99 -5.98 6.74
CA LEU A 116 24.33 -6.42 5.51
C LEU A 116 24.26 -5.29 4.46
N PRO A 117 24.92 -5.42 3.29
CA PRO A 117 24.93 -4.37 2.27
C PRO A 117 23.53 -3.97 1.81
N ALA A 118 22.64 -4.94 1.58
CA ALA A 118 21.27 -4.69 1.13
C ALA A 118 20.47 -3.79 2.08
N LEU A 119 20.64 -3.95 3.40
CA LEU A 119 19.96 -3.11 4.40
C LEU A 119 20.56 -1.71 4.48
N VAL A 120 21.87 -1.57 4.29
CA VAL A 120 22.55 -0.28 4.27
C VAL A 120 22.22 0.53 3.01
N MET A 121 22.17 -0.14 1.86
CA MET A 121 21.77 0.45 0.57
C MET A 121 20.30 0.85 0.57
N SER A 122 19.39 0.02 1.09
CA SER A 122 17.95 0.34 1.12
C SER A 122 17.63 1.56 1.98
N LYS A 123 18.42 1.80 3.04
CA LYS A 123 18.34 3.05 3.79
C LYS A 123 18.73 4.27 2.96
N GLY A 124 19.56 4.07 1.93
CA GLY A 124 19.99 5.04 0.94
C GLY A 124 21.37 5.64 1.22
N HIS A 125 22.27 4.90 1.88
CA HIS A 125 23.69 5.26 1.92
C HIS A 125 24.36 4.95 0.58
N ARG A 126 25.35 5.75 0.18
CA ARG A 126 26.18 5.49 -1.01
C ARG A 126 27.37 4.62 -0.63
N ILE A 127 27.27 3.33 -0.92
CA ILE A 127 28.26 2.31 -0.55
C ILE A 127 28.72 1.47 -1.75
N GLU A 128 28.43 1.93 -2.97
CA GLU A 128 28.67 1.18 -4.21
C GLU A 128 30.17 0.93 -4.49
N GLU A 129 31.04 1.87 -4.09
CA GLU A 129 32.49 1.81 -4.29
C GLU A 129 33.27 1.34 -3.05
N ILE A 130 32.58 0.98 -1.97
CA ILE A 130 33.22 0.61 -0.70
C ILE A 130 33.74 -0.83 -0.79
N PRO A 131 34.98 -1.10 -0.33
CA PRO A 131 35.59 -2.41 -0.53
C PRO A 131 34.92 -3.53 0.29
N GLU A 132 34.52 -3.24 1.53
CA GLU A 132 33.98 -4.25 2.45
C GLU A 132 32.97 -3.64 3.45
N LEU A 133 32.02 -4.46 3.87
CA LEU A 133 31.10 -4.19 4.98
C LEU A 133 31.08 -5.40 5.93
N PRO A 134 31.32 -5.20 7.25
CA PRO A 134 31.64 -3.95 7.96
C PRO A 134 33.00 -3.34 7.57
N LEU A 135 33.07 -2.00 7.46
CA LEU A 135 34.32 -1.32 7.14
C LEU A 135 35.15 -1.07 8.42
N VAL A 136 36.34 -1.65 8.49
CA VAL A 136 37.28 -1.51 9.61
C VAL A 136 38.53 -0.74 9.16
N VAL A 137 38.98 0.21 9.97
CA VAL A 137 40.18 1.04 9.75
C VAL A 137 41.14 0.92 10.93
N GLU A 138 42.40 1.23 10.70
CA GLU A 138 43.44 1.19 11.75
C GLU A 138 43.20 2.22 12.86
N ASP A 139 43.70 1.92 14.05
CA ASP A 139 43.59 2.79 15.24
C ASP A 139 44.31 4.14 15.10
N LYS A 140 45.20 4.30 14.10
CA LYS A 140 45.82 5.60 13.79
C LYS A 140 44.76 6.69 13.53
N VAL A 141 43.58 6.32 13.02
CA VAL A 141 42.47 7.25 12.79
C VAL A 141 41.97 7.91 14.10
N GLU A 142 42.14 7.24 15.26
CA GLU A 142 41.74 7.78 16.56
C GLU A 142 42.59 9.00 16.99
N SER A 143 43.85 9.06 16.52
CA SER A 143 44.81 10.13 16.81
C SER A 143 44.75 11.33 15.85
N TYR A 144 43.82 11.34 14.89
CA TYR A 144 43.71 12.45 13.93
C TYR A 144 43.36 13.77 14.63
N LYS A 145 44.10 14.84 14.32
CA LYS A 145 43.88 16.17 14.90
C LYS A 145 43.20 17.14 13.94
N LYS A 146 43.44 17.00 12.63
CA LYS A 146 42.99 17.96 11.61
C LYS A 146 41.89 17.37 10.73
N THR A 147 40.89 18.19 10.40
CA THR A 147 39.79 17.81 9.50
C THR A 147 40.26 17.47 8.09
N LYS A 148 41.38 18.05 7.63
CA LYS A 148 41.96 17.78 6.31
C LYS A 148 42.32 16.29 6.16
N GLU A 149 42.91 15.70 7.19
CA GLU A 149 43.28 14.27 7.24
C GLU A 149 42.02 13.39 7.28
N ALA A 150 41.01 13.76 8.07
CA ALA A 150 39.72 13.07 8.14
C ALA A 150 38.99 13.04 6.79
N VAL A 151 38.98 14.16 6.05
CA VAL A 151 38.40 14.24 4.70
C VAL A 151 39.20 13.39 3.71
N LEU A 152 40.54 13.42 3.79
CA LEU A 152 41.41 12.60 2.95
C LEU A 152 41.11 11.11 3.15
N LEU A 153 40.96 10.66 4.42
CA LEU A 153 40.61 9.29 4.75
C LEU A 153 39.27 8.89 4.12
N LEU A 154 38.21 9.68 4.29
CA LEU A 154 36.89 9.37 3.73
C LEU A 154 36.87 9.31 2.20
N LYS A 155 37.72 10.11 1.54
CA LYS A 155 37.93 10.03 0.08
C LYS A 155 38.64 8.73 -0.32
N LYS A 156 39.69 8.34 0.41
CA LYS A 156 40.42 7.09 0.17
C LYS A 156 39.54 5.85 0.39
N LEU A 157 38.72 5.86 1.43
CA LEU A 157 37.75 4.80 1.74
C LEU A 157 36.50 4.80 0.85
N LYS A 158 36.42 5.71 -0.14
CA LYS A 158 35.26 5.89 -1.04
C LYS A 158 33.93 6.25 -0.34
N ALA A 159 33.95 6.53 0.96
CA ALA A 159 32.80 6.98 1.75
C ALA A 159 32.40 8.46 1.49
N TRP A 160 33.19 9.20 0.71
CA TRP A 160 32.93 10.62 0.43
C TRP A 160 31.65 10.88 -0.38
N ASN A 161 31.22 9.93 -1.21
CA ASN A 161 29.97 10.06 -1.98
C ASN A 161 28.73 10.13 -1.05
N ASP A 162 28.75 9.45 0.10
CA ASP A 162 27.69 9.56 1.09
C ASP A 162 27.67 10.95 1.75
N ILE A 163 28.85 11.55 1.99
CA ILE A 163 28.98 12.91 2.49
C ILE A 163 28.52 13.95 1.46
N LYS A 164 28.89 13.80 0.18
CA LYS A 164 28.37 14.65 -0.91
C LYS A 164 26.84 14.63 -0.95
N LYS A 165 26.22 13.46 -0.74
CA LYS A 165 24.76 13.32 -0.65
C LYS A 165 24.19 14.06 0.56
N VAL A 166 24.90 14.12 1.69
CA VAL A 166 24.51 14.96 2.83
C VAL A 166 24.54 16.44 2.44
N TYR A 167 25.61 16.94 1.82
CA TYR A 167 25.70 18.32 1.34
C TYR A 167 24.54 18.68 0.41
N ALA A 168 24.26 17.86 -0.60
CA ALA A 168 23.16 18.07 -1.54
C ALA A 168 21.77 18.05 -0.87
N SER A 169 21.62 17.35 0.26
CA SER A 169 20.35 17.25 0.99
C SER A 169 20.05 18.43 1.91
N GLN A 170 20.99 19.36 2.10
CA GLN A 170 20.83 20.48 3.01
C GLN A 170 19.76 21.44 2.47
N ARG A 171 18.67 21.58 3.23
CA ARG A 171 17.55 22.45 2.86
C ARG A 171 16.88 23.07 4.07
N MET A 172 16.06 24.08 3.83
CA MET A 172 15.27 24.75 4.86
C MET A 172 14.12 23.84 5.31
N ARG A 173 13.85 23.83 6.61
CA ARG A 173 12.72 23.08 7.20
C ARG A 173 11.41 23.76 6.81
N ALA A 174 10.44 22.98 6.36
CA ALA A 174 9.08 23.47 6.13
C ALA A 174 8.34 23.80 7.45
N GLY A 175 7.48 24.80 7.42
CA GLY A 175 6.58 25.16 8.52
C GLY A 175 7.21 25.92 9.71
N LYS A 176 6.49 25.91 10.85
CA LYS A 176 6.79 26.72 12.05
C LYS A 176 8.08 26.34 12.79
N GLY A 177 8.71 25.22 12.43
CA GLY A 177 10.00 24.81 13.01
C GLY A 177 11.13 25.82 12.76
N LYS A 178 11.02 26.63 11.69
CA LYS A 178 11.97 27.71 11.37
C LYS A 178 12.09 28.76 12.48
N MET A 179 10.97 29.09 13.13
CA MET A 179 10.94 30.05 14.25
C MET A 179 11.44 29.45 15.57
N ARG A 180 11.54 28.12 15.66
CA ARG A 180 11.90 27.40 16.90
C ARG A 180 13.30 26.81 16.82
N ASN A 181 14.27 27.60 16.34
CA ASN A 181 15.69 27.25 16.22
C ASN A 181 16.00 25.94 15.47
N ARG A 182 15.11 25.49 14.57
CA ARG A 182 15.24 24.25 13.78
C ARG A 182 15.14 24.52 12.29
N ARG A 183 15.81 25.59 11.85
CA ARG A 183 15.67 26.18 10.50
C ARG A 183 16.15 25.28 9.37
N ARG A 184 17.22 24.50 9.56
CA ARG A 184 17.81 23.62 8.54
C ARG A 184 17.56 22.15 8.82
N ILE A 185 17.49 21.34 7.77
CA ILE A 185 17.47 19.88 7.81
C ILE A 185 18.51 19.31 6.85
N GLN A 186 19.06 18.15 7.20
CA GLN A 186 20.03 17.43 6.40
C GLN A 186 19.93 15.93 6.65
N ARG A 187 20.41 15.12 5.71
CA ARG A 187 20.50 13.67 5.83
C ARG A 187 21.55 13.26 6.88
N ARG A 188 21.43 12.05 7.40
CA ARG A 188 22.47 11.42 8.24
C ARG A 188 23.42 10.65 7.34
N GLY A 189 24.72 10.87 7.50
CA GLY A 189 25.78 10.16 6.80
C GLY A 189 26.36 9.02 7.65
N PRO A 190 27.63 8.67 7.45
CA PRO A 190 28.28 7.56 8.14
C PRO A 190 28.36 7.79 9.65
N CYS A 191 28.42 6.69 10.38
CA CYS A 191 28.74 6.68 11.80
C CYS A 191 30.16 6.16 12.00
N ILE A 192 31.02 6.93 12.64
CA ILE A 192 32.38 6.49 13.00
C ILE A 192 32.34 6.00 14.44
N ILE A 193 32.75 4.76 14.65
CA ILE A 193 32.76 4.09 15.94
C ILE A 193 34.20 3.82 16.34
N TYR A 194 34.60 4.39 17.47
CA TYR A 194 35.96 4.35 17.99
C TYR A 194 35.97 3.81 19.43
N ASN A 195 37.15 3.44 19.93
CA ASN A 195 37.33 2.98 21.31
C ASN A 195 37.79 4.13 22.22
N GLU A 196 38.85 4.84 21.84
CA GLU A 196 39.42 5.95 22.62
C GLU A 196 39.46 7.26 21.82
N ASP A 197 39.27 8.39 22.50
CA ASP A 197 39.34 9.71 21.87
C ASP A 197 40.71 10.35 22.07
N ASN A 198 41.59 10.21 21.08
CA ASN A 198 42.90 10.85 21.02
C ASN A 198 42.91 12.08 20.10
N GLY A 199 41.73 12.64 19.76
CA GLY A 199 41.58 13.77 18.84
C GLY A 199 40.53 13.53 17.75
N ILE A 200 40.10 12.29 17.55
CA ILE A 200 39.12 11.90 16.52
C ILE A 200 37.84 12.73 16.56
N ILE A 201 37.34 13.08 17.75
CA ILE A 201 36.13 13.90 17.85
C ILE A 201 36.37 15.27 17.22
N ARG A 202 37.52 15.90 17.48
CA ARG A 202 37.85 17.23 16.96
C ARG A 202 38.05 17.19 15.44
N ALA A 203 38.67 16.13 14.92
CA ALA A 203 38.90 15.97 13.48
C ALA A 203 37.59 15.78 12.68
N PHE A 204 36.63 15.02 13.21
CA PHE A 204 35.41 14.66 12.45
C PHE A 204 34.18 15.52 12.76
N ARG A 205 34.11 16.24 13.89
CA ARG A 205 32.90 16.99 14.32
C ARG A 205 32.37 18.02 13.32
N ASN A 206 33.25 18.59 12.48
CA ASN A 206 32.88 19.67 11.56
C ASN A 206 32.33 19.15 10.22
N ILE A 207 32.50 17.87 9.91
CA ILE A 207 32.02 17.30 8.66
C ILE A 207 30.51 17.03 8.78
N PRO A 208 29.66 17.54 7.87
CA PRO A 208 28.22 17.43 8.00
C PRO A 208 27.76 15.97 7.84
N GLY A 209 26.76 15.60 8.63
CA GLY A 209 26.13 14.28 8.58
C GLY A 209 26.88 13.16 9.29
N ILE A 210 28.14 13.37 9.69
CA ILE A 210 28.90 12.39 10.47
C ILE A 210 28.33 12.30 11.88
N THR A 211 28.37 11.10 12.45
CA THR A 211 28.10 10.87 13.86
C THR A 211 29.24 10.07 14.45
N LEU A 212 29.70 10.51 15.62
CA LEU A 212 30.73 9.86 16.39
C LEU A 212 30.07 9.06 17.52
N LEU A 213 30.54 7.83 17.72
CA LEU A 213 30.09 6.93 18.79
C LEU A 213 31.30 6.24 19.42
N ASP A 214 31.31 6.22 20.75
CA ASP A 214 32.20 5.37 21.53
C ASP A 214 31.57 3.96 21.59
N VAL A 215 32.38 2.93 21.36
CA VAL A 215 31.98 1.51 21.39
C VAL A 215 31.42 1.09 22.75
N ASN A 216 31.89 1.68 23.85
CA ASN A 216 31.40 1.37 25.19
C ASN A 216 30.00 1.95 25.43
N LYS A 217 29.65 3.03 24.72
CA LYS A 217 28.42 3.82 24.90
C LYS A 217 27.61 3.89 23.61
N LEU A 218 27.33 2.74 23.02
CA LEU A 218 26.51 2.65 21.81
C LEU A 218 25.07 3.13 22.05
N ASN A 219 24.59 3.97 21.14
CA ASN A 219 23.26 4.57 21.23
C ASN A 219 22.39 4.18 20.03
N LEU A 220 21.27 3.51 20.31
CA LEU A 220 20.30 3.10 19.29
C LEU A 220 19.74 4.29 18.48
N LEU A 221 19.54 5.45 19.09
CA LEU A 221 19.01 6.63 18.39
C LEU A 221 19.97 7.13 17.30
N ARG A 222 21.27 6.84 17.45
CA ARG A 222 22.33 7.18 16.50
C ARG A 222 22.61 6.03 15.52
N LEU A 223 22.55 4.76 15.96
CA LEU A 223 22.74 3.61 15.07
C LEU A 223 21.54 3.38 14.13
N ALA A 224 20.32 3.54 14.63
CA ALA A 224 19.08 3.39 13.86
C ALA A 224 18.27 4.71 13.86
N PRO A 225 18.76 5.76 13.17
CA PRO A 225 18.04 7.03 13.08
C PRO A 225 16.67 6.82 12.42
N GLY A 226 15.63 7.36 13.05
CA GLY A 226 14.25 7.21 12.58
C GLY A 226 13.59 5.87 12.89
N GLY A 227 14.25 4.96 13.61
CA GLY A 227 13.72 3.62 13.90
C GLY A 227 14.01 2.58 12.80
N HIS A 228 14.71 2.97 11.74
CA HIS A 228 15.13 2.07 10.66
C HIS A 228 16.57 1.61 10.87
N VAL A 229 16.81 0.30 10.71
CA VAL A 229 18.12 -0.35 10.81
C VAL A 229 19.01 -0.05 9.58
N GLY A 230 20.24 -0.57 9.53
CA GLY A 230 21.12 -0.46 8.35
C GLY A 230 21.76 0.92 8.16
N ARG A 231 22.27 1.56 9.20
CA ARG A 231 23.11 2.77 9.02
C ARG A 231 24.53 2.35 8.63
N PHE A 232 25.14 3.07 7.68
CA PHE A 232 26.54 2.84 7.33
C PHE A 232 27.45 3.22 8.51
N CYS A 233 28.26 2.25 8.95
CA CYS A 233 29.17 2.38 10.10
C CYS A 233 30.61 2.08 9.67
N ILE A 234 31.54 2.90 10.16
CA ILE A 234 32.99 2.76 9.98
C ILE A 234 33.57 2.50 11.38
N TRP A 235 34.34 1.43 11.52
CA TRP A 235 34.87 0.96 12.80
C TRP A 235 36.37 1.15 12.85
N THR A 236 36.92 1.49 14.02
CA THR A 236 38.35 1.32 14.29
C THR A 236 38.63 -0.13 14.69
N GLU A 237 39.86 -0.61 14.46
CA GLU A 237 40.27 -1.99 14.72
C GLU A 237 40.05 -2.37 16.19
N SER A 238 40.49 -1.51 17.13
CA SER A 238 40.29 -1.68 18.57
C SER A 238 38.82 -1.71 18.97
N ALA A 239 37.99 -0.82 18.40
CA ALA A 239 36.55 -0.82 18.64
C ALA A 239 35.88 -2.11 18.14
N PHE A 240 36.32 -2.63 16.99
CA PHE A 240 35.76 -3.84 16.40
C PHE A 240 36.07 -5.08 17.24
N ARG A 241 37.31 -5.23 17.73
CA ARG A 241 37.72 -6.32 18.64
C ARG A 241 36.95 -6.29 19.96
N LYS A 242 36.74 -5.10 20.52
CA LYS A 242 36.06 -4.90 21.81
C LYS A 242 34.57 -5.31 21.79
N LEU A 243 33.96 -5.50 20.62
CA LEU A 243 32.57 -5.94 20.52
C LEU A 243 32.34 -7.35 21.10
N ASP A 244 33.30 -8.26 20.93
CA ASP A 244 33.18 -9.62 21.48
C ASP A 244 33.25 -9.61 23.01
N ASP A 245 34.05 -8.75 23.62
CA ASP A 245 34.06 -8.54 25.08
C ASP A 245 32.77 -7.87 25.59
N LEU A 246 32.24 -6.90 24.83
CA LEU A 246 31.04 -6.15 25.20
C LEU A 246 29.74 -6.94 25.10
N TYR A 247 29.62 -7.86 24.14
CA TYR A 247 28.37 -8.58 23.87
C TYR A 247 28.49 -10.10 24.05
N GLY A 248 29.71 -10.63 24.07
CA GLY A 248 29.96 -12.06 24.14
C GLY A 248 29.71 -12.76 22.80
N THR A 249 29.92 -14.08 22.82
CA THR A 249 29.47 -15.01 21.78
C THR A 249 28.36 -15.89 22.37
N TRP A 250 27.64 -16.66 21.56
CA TRP A 250 26.64 -17.60 22.12
C TRP A 250 27.25 -18.64 23.08
N ARG A 251 28.55 -18.94 22.93
CA ARG A 251 29.29 -19.89 23.78
C ARG A 251 29.83 -19.25 25.06
N LYS A 252 30.23 -17.97 25.00
CA LYS A 252 30.85 -17.24 26.10
C LYS A 252 30.10 -15.94 26.35
N ALA A 253 29.56 -15.77 27.55
CA ALA A 253 28.87 -14.56 27.97
C ALA A 253 29.77 -13.31 27.89
N ALA A 254 29.15 -12.12 27.88
CA ALA A 254 29.88 -10.86 27.83
C ALA A 254 30.74 -10.65 29.09
N THR A 255 31.95 -10.13 28.93
CA THR A 255 32.85 -9.84 30.05
C THR A 255 32.52 -8.48 30.68
N LEU A 256 32.22 -7.47 29.85
CA LEU A 256 31.97 -6.10 30.29
C LEU A 256 30.52 -5.81 30.69
N LYS A 257 29.62 -6.78 30.50
CA LYS A 257 28.21 -6.66 30.89
C LYS A 257 27.83 -7.84 31.76
N SER A 258 27.53 -7.57 33.02
CA SER A 258 26.96 -8.58 33.93
C SER A 258 25.65 -9.14 33.36
N ASP A 259 25.49 -10.45 33.53
CA ASP A 259 24.31 -11.25 33.19
C ASP A 259 23.78 -11.01 31.78
N TYR A 260 24.70 -10.95 30.81
CA TYR A 260 24.33 -10.73 29.41
C TYR A 260 24.95 -11.75 28.47
N ASN A 261 24.09 -12.33 27.63
CA ASN A 261 24.46 -13.14 26.49
C ASN A 261 23.67 -12.70 25.26
N LEU A 262 24.13 -13.09 24.07
CA LEU A 262 23.49 -12.77 22.80
C LEU A 262 22.09 -13.41 22.71
N PRO A 263 21.13 -12.73 22.04
CA PRO A 263 19.81 -13.27 21.82
C PRO A 263 19.86 -14.51 20.90
N MET A 264 19.06 -15.52 21.22
CA MET A 264 18.96 -16.75 20.44
C MET A 264 18.14 -16.56 19.16
N HIS A 265 18.51 -17.30 18.12
CA HIS A 265 17.77 -17.36 16.86
C HIS A 265 16.52 -18.22 17.00
N LYS A 266 15.38 -17.74 16.50
CA LYS A 266 14.16 -18.56 16.40
C LYS A 266 14.21 -19.52 15.22
N MET A 267 14.89 -19.12 14.15
CA MET A 267 15.07 -19.89 12.92
C MET A 267 16.56 -19.88 12.60
N THR A 268 17.17 -21.06 12.52
CA THR A 268 18.62 -21.21 12.30
C THR A 268 19.00 -20.93 10.84
N ASN A 269 18.23 -21.48 9.89
CA ASN A 269 18.36 -21.20 8.46
C ASN A 269 17.18 -20.36 7.98
N THR A 270 17.43 -19.11 7.56
CA THR A 270 16.37 -18.19 7.09
C THR A 270 16.14 -18.25 5.57
N ASP A 271 16.87 -19.08 4.83
CA ASP A 271 16.69 -19.25 3.39
C ASP A 271 15.51 -20.19 3.08
N LEU A 272 14.32 -19.61 3.04
CA LEU A 272 13.10 -20.31 2.66
C LEU A 272 13.18 -20.88 1.24
N GLY A 273 13.88 -20.21 0.32
CA GLY A 273 14.03 -20.70 -1.05
C GLY A 273 14.81 -22.00 -1.11
N ARG A 274 15.86 -22.15 -0.30
CA ARG A 274 16.61 -23.39 -0.16
C ARG A 274 15.82 -24.47 0.57
N ILE A 275 15.18 -24.12 1.69
CA ILE A 275 14.36 -25.06 2.48
C ILE A 275 13.25 -25.64 1.60
N LEU A 276 12.46 -24.80 0.94
CA LEU A 276 11.34 -25.27 0.12
C LEU A 276 11.78 -26.12 -1.07
N ARG A 277 12.98 -25.90 -1.62
CA ARG A 277 13.53 -26.68 -2.75
C ARG A 277 14.33 -27.92 -2.31
N SER A 278 14.45 -28.19 -1.01
CA SER A 278 15.14 -29.37 -0.50
C SER A 278 14.43 -30.66 -0.97
N GLN A 279 15.21 -31.71 -1.24
CA GLN A 279 14.67 -32.94 -1.82
C GLN A 279 13.73 -33.64 -0.85
N GLU A 280 14.02 -33.56 0.45
CA GLU A 280 13.23 -34.12 1.55
C GLU A 280 11.82 -33.52 1.55
N ILE A 281 11.72 -32.19 1.39
CA ILE A 281 10.43 -31.50 1.29
C ILE A 281 9.77 -31.83 -0.05
N GLN A 282 10.48 -31.72 -1.17
CA GLN A 282 9.90 -31.95 -2.50
C GLN A 282 9.35 -33.37 -2.68
N LYS A 283 10.00 -34.38 -2.10
CA LYS A 283 9.52 -35.78 -2.09
C LYS A 283 8.21 -35.95 -1.31
N ALA A 284 7.98 -35.15 -0.27
CA ALA A 284 6.77 -35.20 0.54
C ALA A 284 5.61 -34.37 -0.03
N LEU A 285 5.86 -33.48 -0.98
CA LEU A 285 4.85 -32.59 -1.55
C LEU A 285 3.97 -33.30 -2.59
N ARG A 286 2.69 -32.95 -2.60
CA ARG A 286 1.74 -33.32 -3.67
C ARG A 286 1.96 -32.43 -4.90
N ALA A 287 1.57 -32.92 -6.07
CA ALA A 287 1.62 -32.13 -7.31
C ALA A 287 0.79 -30.83 -7.20
N PRO A 288 1.30 -29.68 -7.65
CA PRO A 288 0.63 -28.40 -7.51
C PRO A 288 -0.61 -28.30 -8.40
N LYS A 289 -1.75 -27.93 -7.82
CA LYS A 289 -2.99 -27.66 -8.55
C LYS A 289 -3.01 -26.22 -9.09
N LYS A 290 -2.38 -25.99 -10.25
CA LYS A 290 -2.27 -24.64 -10.87
C LYS A 290 -3.49 -24.20 -11.68
N LYS A 291 -4.50 -25.08 -11.85
CA LYS A 291 -5.68 -24.79 -12.66
C LYS A 291 -6.66 -23.91 -11.90
N ILE A 292 -6.84 -22.67 -12.36
CA ILE A 292 -7.83 -21.74 -11.83
C ILE A 292 -9.18 -22.01 -12.49
N HIS A 293 -10.11 -22.59 -11.76
CA HIS A 293 -11.49 -22.79 -12.21
C HIS A 293 -12.29 -21.50 -12.01
N ARG A 294 -12.43 -20.72 -13.08
CA ARG A 294 -13.29 -19.53 -13.07
C ARG A 294 -14.75 -19.93 -13.21
N ARG A 295 -15.66 -19.09 -12.70
CA ARG A 295 -17.10 -19.24 -12.92
C ARG A 295 -17.38 -19.27 -14.41
N VAL A 296 -17.93 -20.38 -14.89
CA VAL A 296 -18.37 -20.51 -16.27
C VAL A 296 -19.72 -19.80 -16.41
N LEU A 297 -19.83 -18.88 -17.37
CA LEU A 297 -21.11 -18.24 -17.68
C LEU A 297 -22.11 -19.30 -18.15
N LYS A 298 -23.22 -19.42 -17.42
CA LYS A 298 -24.32 -20.34 -17.78
C LYS A 298 -25.00 -19.80 -19.04
N LYS A 299 -24.75 -20.43 -20.18
CA LYS A 299 -25.44 -20.14 -21.44
C LYS A 299 -26.77 -20.90 -21.48
N ASN A 300 -27.83 -20.27 -21.97
CA ASN A 300 -29.13 -20.93 -22.09
C ASN A 300 -29.09 -21.98 -23.23
N PRO A 301 -29.32 -23.27 -22.95
CA PRO A 301 -29.25 -24.33 -23.96
C PRO A 301 -30.36 -24.26 -25.01
N LEU A 302 -31.55 -23.76 -24.65
CA LEU A 302 -32.68 -23.64 -25.59
C LEU A 302 -32.40 -22.59 -26.67
N LYS A 303 -31.64 -21.54 -26.31
CA LYS A 303 -31.21 -20.49 -27.24
C LYS A 303 -29.88 -20.81 -27.95
N ASN A 304 -29.03 -21.67 -27.37
CA ASN A 304 -27.71 -22.00 -27.92
C ASN A 304 -27.55 -23.50 -28.20
N LEU A 305 -27.65 -23.89 -29.47
CA LEU A 305 -27.62 -25.29 -29.92
C LEU A 305 -26.36 -26.03 -29.48
N ARG A 306 -25.18 -25.40 -29.48
CA ARG A 306 -23.93 -26.08 -29.08
C ARG A 306 -23.92 -26.43 -27.60
N ILE A 307 -24.55 -25.60 -26.76
CA ILE A 307 -24.69 -25.87 -25.34
C ILE A 307 -25.75 -26.96 -25.13
N MET A 308 -26.84 -26.94 -25.90
CA MET A 308 -27.79 -28.04 -25.90
C MET A 308 -27.12 -29.36 -26.28
N ILE A 309 -26.31 -29.39 -27.34
CA ILE A 309 -25.58 -30.60 -27.77
C ILE A 309 -24.58 -31.05 -26.70
N LYS A 310 -23.87 -30.11 -26.06
CA LYS A 310 -22.94 -30.43 -24.97
C LYS A 310 -23.64 -31.09 -23.78
N LEU A 311 -24.89 -30.75 -23.51
CA LEU A 311 -25.70 -31.32 -22.43
C LEU A 311 -26.46 -32.58 -22.87
N ASN A 312 -27.01 -32.57 -24.09
CA ASN A 312 -27.79 -33.63 -24.72
C ASN A 312 -27.45 -33.72 -26.22
N PRO A 313 -26.54 -34.62 -26.62
CA PRO A 313 -26.16 -34.82 -28.02
C PRO A 313 -27.31 -35.25 -28.94
N TYR A 314 -28.30 -36.00 -28.41
CA TYR A 314 -29.43 -36.52 -29.18
C TYR A 314 -30.34 -35.41 -29.72
N ALA A 315 -30.35 -34.24 -29.07
CA ALA A 315 -31.10 -33.07 -29.52
C ALA A 315 -30.74 -32.63 -30.96
N LYS A 316 -29.52 -32.93 -31.43
CA LYS A 316 -29.11 -32.68 -32.82
C LYS A 316 -29.88 -33.56 -33.80
N THR A 317 -29.95 -34.86 -33.53
CA THR A 317 -30.64 -35.84 -34.36
C THR A 317 -32.14 -35.59 -34.35
N MET A 318 -32.71 -35.37 -33.16
CA MET A 318 -34.12 -35.04 -33.00
C MET A 318 -34.49 -33.80 -33.82
N ARG A 319 -33.76 -32.68 -33.65
CA ARG A 319 -34.03 -31.44 -34.39
C ARG A 319 -33.87 -31.62 -35.91
N ARG A 320 -32.88 -32.38 -36.38
CA ARG A 320 -32.71 -32.70 -37.81
C ARG A 320 -33.93 -33.44 -38.34
N ASN A 321 -34.38 -34.47 -37.64
CA ASN A 321 -35.53 -35.27 -38.04
C ASN A 321 -36.81 -34.42 -38.05
N THR A 322 -37.00 -33.54 -37.05
CA THR A 322 -38.13 -32.62 -37.00
C THR A 322 -38.13 -31.62 -38.16
N ILE A 323 -36.97 -31.04 -38.51
CA ILE A 323 -36.84 -30.10 -39.64
C ILE A 323 -37.14 -30.83 -40.96
N LEU A 324 -36.58 -32.02 -41.17
CA LEU A 324 -36.82 -32.80 -42.38
C LEU A 324 -38.29 -33.19 -42.52
N ARG A 325 -38.92 -33.67 -41.43
CA ARG A 325 -40.34 -34.00 -41.40
C ARG A 325 -41.22 -32.78 -41.67
N HIS A 326 -40.91 -31.62 -41.08
CA HIS A 326 -41.66 -30.40 -41.33
C HIS A 326 -41.52 -29.92 -42.79
N ALA A 327 -40.31 -29.96 -43.36
CA ALA A 327 -40.09 -29.59 -44.77
C ALA A 327 -40.83 -30.53 -45.74
N GLN A 328 -40.93 -31.83 -45.40
CA GLN A 328 -41.76 -32.78 -46.14
C GLN A 328 -43.24 -32.39 -46.08
N ASN A 329 -43.77 -32.09 -44.89
CA ASN A 329 -45.17 -31.71 -44.72
C ASN A 329 -45.53 -30.43 -45.50
N VAL A 330 -44.71 -29.37 -45.42
CA VAL A 330 -44.95 -28.13 -46.17
C VAL A 330 -44.92 -28.37 -47.68
N ARG A 331 -44.00 -29.20 -48.18
CA ARG A 331 -43.98 -29.58 -49.61
C ARG A 331 -45.25 -30.31 -50.03
N MET A 332 -45.77 -31.20 -49.18
CA MET A 332 -47.03 -31.91 -49.43
C MET A 332 -48.23 -30.95 -49.43
N GLU A 333 -48.29 -30.00 -48.49
CA GLU A 333 -49.34 -28.97 -48.43
C GLU A 333 -49.30 -28.03 -49.65
N GLN A 334 -48.11 -27.61 -50.07
CA GLN A 334 -47.93 -26.83 -51.30
C GLN A 334 -48.37 -27.62 -52.54
N ALA A 335 -47.94 -28.88 -52.67
CA ALA A 335 -48.36 -29.74 -53.78
C ALA A 335 -49.88 -30.01 -53.77
N ALA A 336 -50.50 -30.15 -52.60
CA ALA A 336 -51.95 -30.31 -52.48
C ALA A 336 -52.70 -29.01 -52.83
N CYS A 337 -52.15 -27.84 -52.47
CA CYS A 337 -52.70 -26.55 -52.86
C CYS A 337 -52.58 -26.33 -54.37
N ASP A 338 -51.43 -26.68 -54.97
CA ASP A 338 -51.19 -26.62 -56.42
C ASP A 338 -52.13 -27.58 -57.18
N CYS A 339 -52.36 -28.79 -56.67
CA CYS A 339 -53.32 -29.75 -57.25
C CYS A 339 -54.78 -29.27 -57.12
N ALA A 340 -55.14 -28.68 -55.99
CA ALA A 340 -56.46 -28.08 -55.81
C ALA A 340 -56.67 -26.86 -56.72
N GLN A 341 -55.60 -26.14 -57.04
CA GLN A 341 -55.63 -25.02 -58.01
C GLN A 341 -55.85 -25.53 -59.43
N SER A 342 -55.18 -26.63 -59.83
CA SER A 342 -55.45 -27.29 -61.13
C SER A 342 -56.86 -27.88 -61.21
N ASP A 343 -57.40 -28.42 -60.13
CA ASP A 343 -58.77 -28.97 -60.08
C ASP A 343 -59.83 -27.85 -60.18
N TYR A 344 -59.56 -26.68 -59.60
CA TYR A 344 -60.44 -25.50 -59.71
C TYR A 344 -60.45 -24.92 -61.13
N GLU A 345 -59.29 -24.91 -61.81
CA GLU A 345 -59.19 -24.56 -63.23
C GLU A 345 -59.92 -25.59 -64.13
N HIS A 346 -59.92 -26.87 -63.74
CA HIS A 346 -60.65 -27.92 -64.47
C HIS A 346 -62.19 -27.81 -64.33
N LEU A 347 -62.69 -27.41 -63.15
CA LEU A 347 -64.13 -27.31 -62.86
C LEU A 347 -64.85 -26.07 -63.44
N GLN A 348 -64.14 -25.02 -63.87
CA GLN A 348 -64.75 -23.91 -64.63
C GLN A 348 -65.03 -24.25 -66.11
N GLY A 349 -64.55 -25.40 -66.59
CA GLY A 349 -64.71 -25.85 -67.98
C GLY A 349 -66.04 -26.54 -68.32
N TRP A 350 -66.96 -26.75 -67.36
CA TRP A 350 -68.21 -27.50 -67.60
C TRP A 350 -69.48 -26.75 -67.12
N ARG A 351 -70.36 -26.36 -68.06
CA ARG A 351 -71.77 -25.95 -67.83
C ARG A 351 -72.72 -26.68 -68.79
N PRO A 352 -73.88 -27.18 -68.30
CA PRO A 352 -75.08 -27.19 -69.14
C PRO A 352 -76.42 -26.83 -68.41
N HIS A 353 -77.48 -26.77 -69.23
CA HIS A 353 -78.71 -25.97 -69.17
C HIS A 353 -79.94 -26.52 -68.39
N SER A 354 -80.76 -25.57 -67.90
CA SER A 354 -82.21 -25.50 -67.57
C SER A 354 -83.16 -26.72 -67.57
N LEU A 355 -84.02 -26.83 -66.54
CA LEU A 355 -85.52 -26.74 -66.61
C LEU A 355 -86.21 -26.80 -65.21
N SER A 356 -87.15 -25.87 -64.98
CA SER A 356 -88.33 -25.82 -64.07
C SER A 356 -88.33 -26.44 -62.65
N GLY A 357 -88.38 -25.58 -61.62
CA GLY A 357 -89.58 -25.50 -60.73
C GLY A 357 -89.73 -26.37 -59.46
N GLN A 358 -88.82 -26.27 -58.47
CA GLN A 358 -89.07 -26.05 -57.02
C GLN A 358 -87.75 -26.25 -56.23
N PRO A 359 -87.42 -25.41 -55.23
CA PRO A 359 -86.14 -25.49 -54.54
C PRO A 359 -86.16 -26.59 -53.46
N VAL A 360 -85.39 -27.67 -53.67
CA VAL A 360 -84.90 -28.49 -52.56
C VAL A 360 -83.58 -27.90 -52.11
N ALA A 361 -83.56 -27.40 -50.87
CA ALA A 361 -82.34 -26.95 -50.20
C ALA A 361 -81.35 -28.12 -50.10
N VAL A 362 -80.28 -28.10 -50.91
CA VAL A 362 -79.12 -28.97 -50.71
C VAL A 362 -78.06 -28.18 -49.95
N PHE A 363 -77.95 -28.50 -48.66
CA PHE A 363 -76.80 -28.18 -47.83
C PHE A 363 -75.51 -28.64 -48.53
N LYS A 364 -74.55 -27.73 -48.75
CA LYS A 364 -73.15 -28.11 -48.90
C LYS A 364 -72.23 -27.10 -48.22
N HIS A 365 -71.25 -27.69 -47.56
CA HIS A 365 -70.39 -27.18 -46.49
C HIS A 365 -69.68 -25.85 -46.77
N PRO A 366 -69.39 -25.07 -45.71
CA PRO A 366 -68.54 -23.90 -45.81
C PRO A 366 -67.08 -24.34 -46.00
N CYS A 367 -66.56 -24.17 -47.21
CA CYS A 367 -65.12 -24.02 -47.41
C CYS A 367 -64.73 -22.67 -46.79
N ARG A 368 -64.32 -22.69 -45.51
CA ARG A 368 -63.74 -21.52 -44.85
C ARG A 368 -62.43 -21.18 -45.56
N LYS A 369 -62.51 -20.21 -46.47
CA LYS A 369 -61.39 -19.30 -46.75
C LYS A 369 -61.19 -18.44 -45.51
N GLU A 370 -60.38 -18.91 -44.57
CA GLU A 370 -59.76 -17.99 -43.62
C GLU A 370 -58.70 -17.21 -44.39
N ALA A 371 -58.99 -15.93 -44.58
CA ALA A 371 -58.08 -14.97 -45.16
C ALA A 371 -56.77 -14.98 -44.36
N PHE A 372 -55.68 -15.31 -45.05
CA PHE A 372 -54.33 -15.01 -44.62
C PHE A 372 -54.26 -13.54 -44.17
N PRO A 373 -53.81 -13.22 -42.95
CA PRO A 373 -53.28 -11.90 -42.70
C PRO A 373 -52.05 -11.73 -43.57
N SER A 374 -52.10 -10.74 -44.46
CA SER A 374 -50.97 -10.25 -45.22
C SER A 374 -49.87 -9.81 -44.26
N VAL A 375 -48.88 -10.67 -44.06
CA VAL A 375 -47.59 -10.23 -43.54
C VAL A 375 -46.94 -9.47 -44.68
N ARG A 376 -47.15 -8.15 -44.67
CA ARG A 376 -46.36 -7.18 -45.42
C ARG A 376 -44.91 -7.32 -44.95
N VAL A 377 -44.12 -8.14 -45.64
CA VAL A 377 -42.67 -8.15 -45.51
C VAL A 377 -42.17 -6.95 -46.30
N GLU A 378 -42.09 -5.80 -45.62
CA GLU A 378 -41.24 -4.72 -46.08
C GLU A 378 -39.79 -5.22 -46.02
N PHE A 379 -39.20 -5.42 -47.19
CA PHE A 379 -37.76 -5.49 -47.34
C PHE A 379 -37.21 -4.07 -47.17
N PRO A 380 -36.41 -3.76 -46.14
CA PRO A 380 -35.55 -2.61 -46.22
C PRO A 380 -34.45 -2.91 -47.24
N VAL A 381 -34.48 -2.10 -48.29
CA VAL A 381 -33.46 -1.86 -49.30
C VAL A 381 -32.05 -1.84 -48.69
N PHE A 382 -31.13 -2.54 -49.35
CA PHE A 382 -29.69 -2.43 -49.14
C PHE A 382 -29.25 -0.96 -49.28
N GLY A 383 -28.87 -0.35 -48.15
CA GLY A 383 -28.09 0.88 -48.09
C GLY A 383 -26.64 0.56 -47.76
N PHE A 384 -25.76 0.83 -48.72
CA PHE A 384 -24.32 0.67 -48.71
C PHE A 384 -23.61 1.59 -47.68
N VAL A 385 -22.67 1.00 -46.89
CA VAL A 385 -21.44 1.55 -46.23
C VAL A 385 -21.57 2.72 -45.20
N PRO A 386 -20.74 2.76 -44.12
CA PRO A 386 -19.28 2.89 -44.25
C PRO A 386 -18.45 1.86 -43.46
N VAL A 387 -17.29 1.64 -44.06
CA VAL A 387 -16.07 1.05 -43.55
C VAL A 387 -15.66 1.69 -42.23
N LEU A 388 -15.32 0.89 -41.22
CA LEU A 388 -14.23 1.26 -40.31
C LEU A 388 -13.47 0.01 -39.86
N TYR A 389 -12.39 -0.25 -40.60
CA TYR A 389 -11.19 -0.89 -40.12
C TYR A 389 -10.75 -0.25 -38.80
N ILE A 390 -10.60 -1.00 -37.70
CA ILE A 390 -9.55 -0.70 -36.72
C ILE A 390 -8.85 -1.99 -36.30
N ARG A 391 -7.64 -2.06 -36.85
CA ARG A 391 -6.50 -2.92 -36.52
C ARG A 391 -6.11 -2.73 -35.05
N ILE A 392 -5.84 -3.84 -34.40
CA ILE A 392 -4.95 -3.87 -33.23
C ILE A 392 -3.56 -3.49 -33.72
N CYS A 393 -3.00 -2.39 -33.21
CA CYS A 393 -1.56 -2.14 -33.18
C CYS A 393 -1.18 -1.50 -31.84
N TYR A 394 -0.17 -2.09 -31.23
CA TYR A 394 0.62 -1.60 -30.11
C TYR A 394 1.42 -0.33 -30.49
N VAL A 395 1.89 0.37 -29.45
CA VAL A 395 3.14 1.17 -29.32
C VAL A 395 2.94 2.65 -28.92
N TRP A 396 3.20 2.89 -27.62
CA TRP A 396 4.04 3.93 -26.99
C TRP A 396 3.94 5.44 -27.29
N TRP A 397 3.81 6.17 -26.17
CA TRP A 397 4.48 7.40 -25.71
C TRP A 397 3.89 8.81 -25.98
N ASP A 398 3.65 9.49 -24.84
CA ASP A 398 3.84 10.92 -24.52
C ASP A 398 2.74 11.96 -24.82
N SER A 399 2.19 12.49 -23.72
CA SER A 399 2.04 13.92 -23.39
C SER A 399 0.66 14.33 -22.87
N TRP A 400 0.68 14.82 -21.62
CA TRP A 400 -0.25 15.76 -20.97
C TRP A 400 -0.64 16.96 -21.88
N PRO A 401 -1.77 17.69 -21.63
CA PRO A 401 -2.18 18.17 -20.30
C PRO A 401 -3.70 18.30 -20.01
N GLY A 402 -4.00 18.37 -18.71
CA GLY A 402 -4.94 19.35 -18.11
C GLY A 402 -6.43 19.24 -18.40
N GLY A 403 -7.20 18.80 -17.39
CA GLY A 403 -8.66 18.99 -17.35
C GLY A 403 -9.25 18.45 -16.05
N LEU A 404 -9.65 19.37 -15.16
CA LEU A 404 -10.37 19.08 -13.91
C LEU A 404 -11.79 18.61 -14.23
N GLU A 405 -12.12 17.36 -13.94
CA GLU A 405 -13.51 16.93 -13.75
C GLU A 405 -13.67 16.06 -12.51
N THR A 406 -14.66 16.49 -11.74
CA THR A 406 -15.12 16.03 -10.45
C THR A 406 -15.80 14.67 -10.57
N ILE A 407 -15.27 13.64 -9.90
CA ILE A 407 -15.99 12.36 -9.70
C ILE A 407 -15.94 12.04 -8.21
N GLN A 408 -17.04 12.33 -7.51
CA GLN A 408 -17.27 11.86 -6.15
C GLN A 408 -18.09 10.57 -6.19
N LEU A 409 -17.56 9.57 -5.50
CA LEU A 409 -18.10 8.24 -5.28
C LEU A 409 -19.42 8.26 -4.50
N SER A 410 -20.37 7.47 -5.00
CA SER A 410 -21.21 6.50 -4.29
C SER A 410 -21.44 6.71 -2.79
N THR A 411 -22.69 7.01 -2.43
CA THR A 411 -23.32 6.55 -1.19
C THR A 411 -24.68 5.94 -1.52
N TYR A 412 -24.77 4.61 -1.45
CA TYR A 412 -26.05 3.89 -1.38
C TYR A 412 -26.13 3.31 0.03
N TRP A 413 -27.14 3.75 0.80
CA TRP A 413 -27.53 3.21 2.10
C TRP A 413 -28.87 2.47 1.91
N PRO A 414 -29.05 1.23 2.43
CA PRO A 414 -30.36 0.61 2.48
C PRO A 414 -31.08 0.87 3.82
N CYS A 415 -32.37 1.20 3.69
CA CYS A 415 -33.53 0.85 4.53
C CYS A 415 -33.43 0.81 6.06
N TYR A 416 -34.20 1.70 6.71
CA TYR A 416 -35.14 1.46 7.84
C TYR A 416 -36.10 2.68 7.78
N GLY A 417 -37.43 2.58 7.62
CA GLY A 417 -38.42 1.89 8.42
C GLY A 417 -39.31 2.97 9.06
N ASN A 418 -40.46 3.26 8.44
CA ASN A 418 -41.54 4.08 9.00
C ASN A 418 -42.85 3.38 8.63
N TRP A 419 -43.54 2.83 9.62
CA TRP A 419 -44.97 2.95 9.95
C TRP A 419 -45.13 2.39 11.37
#